data_AF-A0AA38KMI6-F1
#
_entry.id   AF-A0AA38KMI6-F1
#
_cell.length_a   1.000
_cell.length_b   1.000
_cell.length_c   1.000
_cell.angle_alpha   90.00
_cell.angle_beta   90.00
_cell.angle_gamma   90.00
#
_symmetry.space_group_name_H-M   'P 1'
#
loop_
_entity.id
_entity.type
_entity.pdbx_description
1 polymer ?
#
loop_
_entity_poly.entity_id
_entity_poly.type
_entity_poly.pdbx_seq_one_letter_code
_entity_poly.pdbx_strand_id
1 'polypeptide(L)' 'IGLLHGYAHNRLCQLSFLMLYIYGAGIEDLEVCERFFSHSNALASVTRHMSRF' A
#
# COMPACT_ATOMS: atom_id res chain seq x y z
N ILE A 1 7.81 -2.39 -3.37
CA ILE A 1 7.57 -1.00 -3.85
C ILE A 1 6.81 -0.35 -2.73
N GLY A 2 7.56 -0.02 -1.68
CA GLY A 2 7.06 0.61 -0.49
C GLY A 2 7.27 2.11 -0.61
N LEU A 3 6.42 2.83 0.09
CA LEU A 3 6.50 4.24 0.38
C LEU A 3 6.50 5.15 -0.85
N LEU A 4 5.37 5.87 -0.97
CA LEU A 4 5.23 7.12 -1.69
C LEU A 4 5.06 6.94 -3.19
N HIS A 5 3.79 7.01 -3.62
CA HIS A 5 3.51 7.81 -4.80
C HIS A 5 4.21 9.16 -4.59
N GLY A 6 5.33 9.36 -5.29
CA GLY A 6 6.00 10.65 -5.33
C GLY A 6 5.03 11.73 -5.83
N TYR A 7 5.52 12.97 -5.89
CA TYR A 7 4.81 14.19 -6.31
C TYR A 7 4.08 14.16 -7.68
N ALA A 8 3.84 12.98 -8.27
CA ALA A 8 3.12 12.71 -9.50
C ALA A 8 1.59 12.78 -9.40
N HIS A 9 1.00 12.85 -8.20
CA HIS A 9 -0.47 12.99 -8.03
C HIS A 9 -0.92 14.45 -8.06
N ASN A 10 -2.17 14.71 -8.44
CA ASN A 10 -2.73 16.07 -8.44
C ASN A 10 -2.72 16.69 -7.02
N ARG A 11 -2.72 18.02 -6.95
CA ARG A 11 -2.58 18.77 -5.69
C ARG A 11 -3.60 18.38 -4.62
N LEU A 12 -4.85 18.10 -4.99
CA LEU A 12 -5.90 17.72 -4.02
C LEU A 12 -5.59 16.37 -3.39
N CYS A 13 -5.18 15.38 -4.20
CA CYS A 13 -4.75 14.09 -3.70
C CYS A 13 -3.52 14.22 -2.79
N GLN A 14 -2.57 15.09 -3.14
CA GLN A 14 -1.42 15.35 -2.27
C GLN A 14 -1.85 15.95 -0.92
N LEU A 15 -2.71 16.98 -0.89
CA LEU A 15 -3.13 17.58 0.36
C LEU A 15 -3.89 16.61 1.29
N SER A 16 -4.66 15.68 0.71
CA SER A 16 -5.44 14.72 1.49
C SER A 16 -4.63 13.52 1.99
N PHE A 17 -3.54 13.14 1.29
CA PHE A 17 -2.85 11.86 1.53
C PHE A 17 -1.32 11.96 1.66
N LEU A 18 -0.74 13.17 1.61
CA LEU A 18 0.69 13.34 1.85
C LEU A 18 0.99 13.01 3.32
N MET A 19 1.90 12.06 3.53
CA MET A 19 2.27 11.58 4.88
C MET A 19 2.65 12.70 5.85
N LEU A 20 3.21 13.81 5.35
CA LEU A 20 3.54 14.99 6.16
C LEU A 20 2.33 15.60 6.89
N TYR A 21 1.11 15.32 6.44
CA TYR A 21 -0.13 15.86 6.99
C TYR A 21 -0.98 14.82 7.72
N ILE A 22 -0.53 13.55 7.80
CA ILE A 22 -1.27 12.48 8.47
C ILE A 22 -0.73 12.33 9.90
N TYR A 23 -1.60 12.53 10.89
CA TYR A 23 -1.24 12.34 12.29
C TYR A 23 -0.84 10.88 12.56
N GLY A 24 0.33 10.68 13.17
CA GLY A 24 0.91 9.36 13.42
C GLY A 24 1.82 8.82 12.31
N ALA A 25 1.89 9.49 11.15
CA ALA A 25 2.83 9.11 10.11
C ALA A 25 4.29 9.32 10.56
N GLY A 26 5.14 8.30 10.35
CA GLY A 26 6.54 8.29 10.81
C GLY A 26 6.75 7.79 12.25
N ILE A 27 5.68 7.55 13.01
CA ILE A 27 5.72 6.83 14.30
C ILE A 27 5.59 5.32 14.05
N GLU A 28 4.71 4.96 13.12
CA GLU A 28 4.61 3.61 12.57
C GLU A 28 5.15 3.61 11.14
N ASP A 29 5.61 2.46 10.66
CA ASP A 29 6.34 2.37 9.38
C ASP A 29 5.40 2.44 8.15
N LEU A 30 4.08 2.54 8.37
CA LEU A 30 3.00 2.48 7.36
C LEU A 30 3.01 1.19 6.50
N GLU A 31 4.03 0.34 6.61
CA GLU A 31 4.17 -0.95 5.94
C GLU A 31 3.42 -2.07 6.66
N VAL A 32 2.75 -1.84 7.80
CA VAL A 32 1.99 -2.90 8.53
C VAL A 32 1.00 -3.60 7.58
N CYS A 33 0.25 -2.82 6.80
CA CYS A 33 -0.65 -3.35 5.79
C CYS A 33 0.13 -4.06 4.68
N GLU A 34 1.19 -3.45 4.15
CA GLU A 34 2.00 -4.04 3.08
C GLU A 34 2.64 -5.36 3.49
N ARG A 35 3.16 -5.48 4.71
CA ARG A 35 3.75 -6.68 5.29
C ARG A 35 2.70 -7.76 5.51
N PHE A 36 1.55 -7.41 6.06
CA PHE A 36 0.42 -8.33 6.21
C PHE A 36 -0.07 -8.86 4.85
N PHE A 37 -0.28 -7.97 3.87
CA PHE A 37 -0.72 -8.35 2.52
C PHE A 37 0.38 -9.03 1.72
N SER A 38 1.66 -8.81 2.02
CA SER A 38 2.77 -9.49 1.36
C SER A 38 2.73 -11.00 1.58
N HIS A 39 2.23 -11.47 2.73
CA HIS A 39 2.01 -12.88 2.98
C HIS A 39 0.96 -13.49 2.04
N SER A 40 -0.04 -12.69 1.62
CA SER A 40 -1.04 -13.11 0.64
C SER A 40 -0.48 -13.24 -0.77
N ASN A 41 0.68 -12.66 -1.10
CA ASN A 41 1.31 -12.84 -2.41
C ASN A 41 1.71 -14.29 -2.68
N ALA A 42 1.96 -15.10 -1.65
CA ALA A 42 2.21 -16.54 -1.80
C ALA A 42 1.00 -17.26 -2.44
N LEU A 43 -0.22 -16.78 -2.18
CA LEU A 43 -1.45 -17.32 -2.75
C LEU A 43 -1.70 -16.83 -4.18
N ALA A 44 -1.08 -15.72 -4.62
CA ALA A 44 -1.34 -15.10 -5.91
C ALA A 44 -1.03 -16.01 -7.11
N SER A 45 -0.06 -16.92 -6.99
CA SER A 45 0.25 -17.91 -8.04
C SER A 45 -0.87 -18.94 -8.17
N VAL A 46 -1.34 -19.48 -7.04
CA VAL A 46 -2.35 -20.53 -6.97
C VAL A 46 -3.71 -19.99 -7.40
N THR A 47 -4.11 -18.82 -6.87
CA THR A 47 -5.40 -18.20 -7.21
C THR A 47 -5.50 -17.72 -8.65
N ARG A 48 -4.38 -17.31 -9.27
CA ARG A 48 -4.34 -16.91 -10.69
C ARG A 48 -4.72 -18.04 -11.65
N HIS A 49 -4.45 -19.29 -11.25
CA HIS A 49 -4.70 -20.47 -12.09
C HIS A 49 -5.88 -21.31 -11.58
N MET A 50 -6.53 -20.89 -10.50
CA MET A 50 -7.71 -21.56 -9.98
C MET A 50 -8.89 -21.38 -10.95
N SER A 51 -9.46 -22.51 -11.38
CA SER A 51 -10.75 -22.55 -12.03
C SER A 51 -11.86 -22.54 -10.99
N ARG A 52 -13.09 -22.21 -11.38
CA ARG A 52 -14.25 -22.14 -10.47
C ARG A 52 -14.72 -23.51 -9.95
N PHE A 53 -14.09 -24.60 -10.40
CA PHE A 53 -14.53 -25.97 -10.18
C PHE A 53 -13.40 -26.82 -9.62
#